data_AF-F8MIR6-F1
#
_entry.id   AF-F8MIR6-F1
#
_cell.length_a   1.000
_cell.length_b   1.000
_cell.length_c   1.000
_cell.angle_alpha   90.00
_cell.angle_beta   90.00
_cell.angle_gamma   90.00
#
_symmetry.space_group_name_H-M   'P 1'
#
loop_
_entity.id
_entity.type
_entity.pdbx_description
1 polymer ?
#
loop_
_entity_poly.entity_id
_entity_poly.type
_entity_poly.pdbx_seq_one_letter_code
_entity_poly.pdbx_strand_id
1 'polypeptide(L)'
;MDLSDSFRIVNLAVAVLMILGGVSQFFPLGIQPIILGCYTILFGVSTGLLEFQIPHQVYRYASFMFSFLGRGAFYIFVGCIIPHGHWATIIIGSIIFLVGVAYVALEFVPSIEPPANMREVDAGWGAEQV
;
A
#
# COMPACT_ATOMS: atom_id res chain seq x y z
N MET A 1 16.75 14.34 3.86
CA MET A 1 16.13 13.29 3.03
C MET A 1 15.05 13.97 2.22
N ASP A 2 15.02 13.79 0.91
CA ASP A 2 13.94 14.34 0.07
C ASP A 2 12.61 13.69 0.45
N LEU A 3 11.50 14.42 0.28
CA LEU A 3 10.17 13.92 0.61
C LEU A 3 9.86 12.62 -0.15
N SER A 4 10.34 12.51 -1.39
CA SER A 4 10.19 11.30 -2.22
C SER A 4 10.85 10.06 -1.60
N ASP A 5 12.07 10.19 -1.07
CA ASP A 5 12.74 9.08 -0.38
C ASP A 5 12.03 8.69 0.91
N SER A 6 11.48 9.67 1.62
CA SER A 6 10.73 9.44 2.85
C SER A 6 9.45 8.63 2.57
N PHE A 7 8.69 8.98 1.52
CA PHE A 7 7.51 8.21 1.12
C PHE A 7 7.84 6.79 0.69
N ARG A 8 8.93 6.61 -0.06
CA ARG A 8 9.43 5.29 -0.45
C ARG A 8 9.71 4.41 0.77
N ILE A 9 10.41 4.96 1.76
CA ILE A 9 10.75 4.25 2.99
C ILE A 9 9.48 3.86 3.77
N VAL A 10 8.49 4.76 3.84
CA VAL A 10 7.20 4.47 4.48
C VAL A 10 6.48 3.35 3.74
N ASN A 11 6.36 3.42 2.41
CA ASN A 11 5.72 2.38 1.61
C ASN A 11 6.38 1.00 1.81
N LEU A 12 7.72 0.98 1.83
CA LEU A 12 8.48 -0.25 2.06
C LEU A 12 8.27 -0.79 3.49
N ALA A 13 8.23 0.10 4.49
CA ALA A 13 7.94 -0.29 5.87
C ALA A 13 6.52 -0.89 5.99
N VAL A 14 5.52 -0.26 5.38
CA VAL A 14 4.15 -0.80 5.34
C VAL A 14 4.12 -2.16 4.62
N ALA A 15 4.83 -2.31 3.50
CA ALA A 15 4.94 -3.58 2.77
C ALA A 15 5.51 -4.71 3.66
N VAL A 16 6.58 -4.44 4.42
CA VAL A 16 7.16 -5.41 5.36
C VAL A 16 6.17 -5.74 6.48
N LEU A 17 5.51 -4.74 7.05
CA LEU A 17 4.50 -4.94 8.09
C LEU A 17 3.30 -5.76 7.61
N MET A 18 2.86 -5.57 6.37
CA MET A 18 1.82 -6.40 5.74
C MET A 18 2.27 -7.86 5.62
N ILE A 19 3.50 -8.12 5.17
CA ILE A 19 4.02 -9.49 5.04
C ILE A 19 4.11 -10.15 6.43
N LEU A 20 4.66 -9.46 7.42
CA LEU A 20 4.76 -9.97 8.79
C LEU A 20 3.36 -10.22 9.41
N GLY A 21 2.43 -9.29 9.20
CA GLY A 21 1.04 -9.43 9.62
C GLY A 21 0.36 -10.62 8.95
N GLY A 22 0.54 -10.82 7.64
CA GLY A 22 -0.01 -11.96 6.91
C GLY A 22 0.57 -13.30 7.36
N VAL A 23 1.88 -13.38 7.62
CA VAL A 23 2.52 -14.60 8.16
C VAL A 23 1.96 -14.95 9.55
N SER A 24 1.70 -13.94 10.39
CA SER A 24 1.14 -14.19 11.71
C SER A 24 -0.30 -14.72 11.69
N GLN A 25 -1.06 -14.50 10.60
CA GLN A 25 -2.42 -15.04 10.47
C GLN A 25 -2.47 -16.55 10.23
N PHE A 26 -1.35 -17.20 9.89
CA PHE A 26 -1.32 -18.67 9.78
C PHE A 26 -1.45 -19.37 11.14
N PHE A 27 -1.37 -18.63 12.25
CA PHE A 27 -1.45 -19.15 13.61
C PHE A 27 -2.56 -18.41 14.37
N PRO A 28 -3.75 -19.01 14.60
CA PRO A 28 -4.11 -20.43 14.48
C PRO A 28 -4.54 -20.87 13.07
N LEU A 29 -4.34 -22.15 12.75
CA LEU A 29 -4.69 -22.73 11.45
C LEU A 29 -6.21 -22.81 11.27
N GLY A 30 -6.74 -21.96 10.38
CA GLY A 30 -8.12 -21.95 9.93
C GLY A 30 -8.21 -21.49 8.49
N ILE A 31 -9.24 -21.94 7.76
CA ILE A 31 -9.39 -21.61 6.33
C ILE A 31 -9.47 -20.09 6.11
N GLN A 32 -10.27 -19.39 6.91
CA GLN A 32 -10.45 -17.95 6.81
C GLN A 32 -9.16 -17.15 7.08
N PRO A 33 -8.42 -17.33 8.19
CA PRO A 33 -7.19 -16.59 8.44
C PRO A 33 -6.05 -16.99 7.49
N ILE A 34 -6.01 -18.23 6.97
CA ILE A 34 -5.07 -18.61 5.91
C ILE A 34 -5.33 -17.84 4.62
N ILE A 35 -6.58 -17.73 4.19
CA ILE A 35 -6.94 -16.97 2.98
C ILE A 35 -6.58 -15.50 3.14
N LEU A 36 -6.95 -14.89 4.28
CA LEU A 36 -6.62 -13.50 4.58
C LEU A 36 -5.10 -13.28 4.67
N GLY A 37 -4.35 -14.21 5.25
CA GLY A 37 -2.90 -14.19 5.33
C GLY A 37 -2.25 -14.21 3.94
N CYS A 38 -2.71 -15.08 3.04
CA CYS A 38 -2.26 -15.12 1.65
C CYS A 38 -2.51 -13.78 0.92
N TYR A 39 -3.72 -13.22 1.01
CA TYR A 39 -4.02 -11.92 0.39
C TYR A 39 -3.15 -10.81 0.96
N THR A 40 -2.95 -10.77 2.28
CA THR A 40 -2.14 -9.74 2.95
C THR A 40 -0.67 -9.82 2.52
N ILE A 41 -0.11 -11.03 2.38
CA ILE A 41 1.26 -11.22 1.87
C ILE A 41 1.37 -10.78 0.41
N LEU A 42 0.41 -11.16 -0.45
CA LEU A 42 0.39 -10.76 -1.86
C LEU A 42 0.31 -9.23 -2.00
N PHE A 43 -0.50 -8.58 -1.17
CA PHE A 43 -0.61 -7.12 -1.12
C PHE A 43 0.69 -6.45 -0.63
N GLY A 44 1.33 -7.01 0.39
CA GLY A 44 2.62 -6.53 0.88
C GLY A 44 3.72 -6.65 -0.18
N VAL A 45 3.85 -7.81 -0.82
CA VAL A 45 4.81 -8.03 -1.92
C VAL A 45 4.53 -7.09 -3.09
N SER A 46 3.27 -6.95 -3.51
CA SER A 46 2.90 -6.05 -4.61
C SER A 46 3.25 -4.60 -4.30
N THR A 47 2.99 -4.15 -3.06
CA THR A 47 3.33 -2.79 -2.61
C THR A 47 4.83 -2.56 -2.60
N GLY A 48 5.62 -3.54 -2.14
CA GLY A 48 7.08 -3.47 -2.16
C GLY A 48 7.65 -3.47 -3.58
N LEU A 49 7.14 -4.33 -4.48
CA LEU A 49 7.60 -4.41 -5.86
C LEU A 49 7.32 -3.11 -6.64
N LEU A 50 6.16 -2.50 -6.43
CA LEU A 50 5.79 -1.21 -7.04
C LEU A 50 6.77 -0.08 -6.72
N GLU A 51 7.55 -0.23 -5.66
CA GLU A 51 8.49 0.78 -5.22
C GLU A 51 9.86 0.66 -5.92
N PHE A 52 10.22 -0.55 -6.38
CA PHE A 52 11.47 -0.81 -7.11
C PHE A 52 11.29 -0.76 -8.62
N GLN A 53 10.09 -1.07 -9.12
CA GLN A 53 9.76 -1.08 -10.55
C GLN A 53 8.27 -0.83 -10.75
N ILE A 54 7.93 -0.09 -11.81
CA ILE A 54 6.53 0.16 -12.20
C ILE A 54 6.17 -0.79 -13.35
N PRO A 55 5.60 -1.99 -13.09
CA PRO A 55 5.16 -2.87 -14.16
C PRO A 55 3.96 -2.26 -14.92
N HIS A 56 4.04 -2.22 -16.27
CA HIS A 56 3.00 -1.67 -17.15
C HIS A 56 1.59 -2.26 -16.88
N GLN A 57 1.48 -3.51 -16.44
CA GLN A 57 0.20 -4.14 -16.13
C GLN A 57 -0.47 -3.50 -14.90
N VAL A 58 0.30 -3.13 -13.87
CA VAL A 58 -0.26 -2.50 -12.65
C VAL A 58 -0.68 -1.08 -12.93
N TYR A 59 0.03 -0.38 -13.82
CA TYR A 59 -0.38 0.93 -14.34
C TYR A 59 -1.77 0.88 -15.00
N ARG A 60 -2.05 -0.15 -15.80
CA ARG A 60 -3.32 -0.29 -16.52
C ARG A 60 -4.50 -0.72 -15.63
N TYR A 61 -4.26 -1.57 -14.63
CA TYR A 61 -5.34 -2.20 -13.86
C TYR A 61 -5.49 -1.70 -12.42
N ALA A 62 -4.45 -1.10 -11.84
CA ALA A 62 -4.43 -0.62 -10.46
C ALA A 62 -3.91 0.82 -10.38
N SER A 63 -4.40 1.68 -11.28
CA SER A 63 -4.01 3.09 -11.36
C SER A 63 -4.23 3.84 -10.04
N PHE A 64 -5.17 3.37 -9.20
CA PHE A 64 -5.42 3.92 -7.86
C PHE A 64 -4.22 3.78 -6.91
N MET A 65 -3.36 2.77 -7.09
CA MET A 65 -2.13 2.59 -6.30
C MET A 65 -1.07 3.65 -6.62
N PHE A 66 -1.30 4.55 -7.56
CA PHE A 66 -0.41 5.67 -7.89
C PHE A 66 -0.96 7.02 -7.43
N SER A 67 -2.01 7.04 -6.61
CA SER A 67 -2.54 8.24 -5.95
C SER A 67 -2.42 8.14 -4.43
N PHE A 68 -2.24 9.27 -3.75
CA PHE A 68 -2.29 9.35 -2.28
C PHE A 68 -3.62 8.83 -1.72
N LEU A 69 -4.75 9.18 -2.35
CA LEU A 69 -6.07 8.70 -1.96
C LEU A 69 -6.17 7.18 -2.05
N GLY A 70 -5.77 6.63 -3.20
CA GLY A 70 -5.96 5.22 -3.50
C GLY A 70 -5.04 4.35 -2.66
N ARG A 71 -3.77 4.76 -2.45
CA ARG A 71 -2.88 4.09 -1.49
C ARG A 71 -3.38 4.21 -0.06
N GLY A 72 -3.87 5.39 0.34
CA GLY A 72 -4.42 5.62 1.67
C GLY A 72 -5.63 4.72 1.96
N ALA A 73 -6.59 4.66 1.04
CA ALA A 73 -7.75 3.79 1.13
C ALA A 73 -7.36 2.30 1.17
N PHE A 74 -6.36 1.90 0.38
CA PHE A 74 -5.82 0.54 0.37
C PHE A 74 -5.17 0.16 1.71
N TYR A 75 -4.35 1.05 2.28
CA TYR A 75 -3.74 0.82 3.60
C TYR A 75 -4.78 0.79 4.71
N ILE A 76 -5.80 1.64 4.68
CA ILE A 76 -6.93 1.57 5.61
C ILE A 76 -7.61 0.20 5.51
N PHE A 77 -7.92 -0.26 4.29
CA PHE A 77 -8.55 -1.55 4.07
C PHE A 77 -7.73 -2.71 4.63
N VAL A 78 -6.42 -2.76 4.32
CA VAL A 78 -5.53 -3.82 4.83
C VAL A 78 -5.36 -3.71 6.35
N GLY A 79 -5.24 -2.50 6.90
CA GLY A 79 -5.15 -2.24 8.33
C GLY A 79 -6.38 -2.72 9.12
N CYS A 80 -7.56 -2.76 8.49
CA CYS A 80 -8.78 -3.32 9.08
C CYS A 80 -8.86 -4.86 9.01
N ILE A 81 -8.13 -5.50 8.08
CA ILE A 81 -8.17 -6.96 7.87
C ILE A 81 -7.17 -7.71 8.75
N ILE A 82 -6.02 -7.10 9.03
CA ILE A 82 -4.93 -7.72 9.79
C ILE A 82 -5.30 -8.06 11.26
N PRO A 83 -6.01 -7.19 12.02
CA PRO A 83 -6.32 -7.42 13.43
C PRO A 83 -7.14 -8.69 13.64
N HIS A 84 -6.49 -9.77 14.08
CA HIS A 84 -7.14 -11.04 14.37
C HIS A 84 -6.52 -11.70 15.61
N GLY A 85 -7.26 -11.64 16.73
CA GLY A 85 -7.04 -12.42 17.96
C GLY A 85 -5.77 -12.13 18.78
N HIS A 86 -4.67 -11.74 18.14
CA HIS A 86 -3.37 -11.53 18.76
C HIS A 86 -3.04 -10.04 18.90
N TRP A 87 -2.49 -9.66 20.05
CA TRP A 87 -2.10 -8.27 20.33
C TRP A 87 -1.10 -7.71 19.31
N ALA A 88 -0.17 -8.52 18.81
CA ALA A 88 0.80 -8.12 17.79
C ALA A 88 0.12 -7.75 16.45
N THR A 89 -0.90 -8.50 16.02
CA THR A 89 -1.61 -8.22 14.77
C THR A 89 -2.49 -6.98 14.88
N ILE A 90 -3.04 -6.72 16.07
CA ILE A 90 -3.79 -5.49 16.38
C ILE A 90 -2.86 -4.27 16.26
N ILE A 91 -1.65 -4.34 16.82
CA ILE A 91 -0.68 -3.23 16.72
C ILE A 91 -0.27 -2.99 15.27
N ILE A 92 0.10 -4.04 14.54
CA ILE A 92 0.50 -3.95 13.14
C ILE A 92 -0.62 -3.37 12.27
N GLY A 93 -1.85 -3.89 12.41
CA GLY A 93 -3.01 -3.39 11.68
C GLY A 93 -3.32 -1.93 12.01
N SER A 94 -3.22 -1.53 13.28
CA SER A 94 -3.45 -0.15 13.71
C SER A 94 -2.41 0.81 13.12
N ILE A 95 -1.14 0.43 13.05
CA ILE A 95 -0.09 1.24 12.43
C ILE A 95 -0.39 1.44 10.94
N ILE A 96 -0.70 0.36 10.21
CA ILE A 96 -1.01 0.43 8.77
C ILE A 96 -2.25 1.28 8.52
N PHE A 97 -3.28 1.14 9.37
CA PHE A 97 -4.48 1.96 9.31
C PHE A 97 -4.19 3.45 9.51
N LEU A 98 -3.38 3.81 10.51
CA LEU A 98 -2.99 5.20 10.78
C LEU A 98 -2.17 5.79 9.63
N VAL A 99 -1.26 5.00 9.04
CA VAL A 99 -0.51 5.43 7.85
C VAL A 99 -1.48 5.67 6.68
N GLY A 100 -2.48 4.81 6.49
CA GLY A 100 -3.50 5.00 5.47
C GLY A 100 -4.30 6.30 5.66
N VAL A 101 -4.74 6.59 6.89
CA VAL A 101 -5.41 7.86 7.22
C VAL A 101 -4.50 9.06 6.96
N ALA A 102 -3.22 8.96 7.30
CA ALA A 102 -2.25 10.01 7.01
C ALA A 102 -2.12 10.23 5.49
N TYR A 103 -2.05 9.17 4.68
CA TYR A 103 -1.98 9.28 3.22
C TYR A 103 -3.23 9.95 2.62
N VAL A 104 -4.42 9.64 3.14
CA VAL A 104 -5.67 10.34 2.74
C VAL A 104 -5.62 11.81 3.15
N ALA A 105 -5.14 12.13 4.36
CA ALA A 105 -5.03 13.51 4.82
C ALA A 105 -4.03 14.33 3.99
N LEU A 106 -2.93 13.72 3.54
CA LEU A 106 -1.91 14.36 2.70
C LEU A 106 -2.44 14.78 1.34
N GLU A 107 -3.48 14.13 0.81
CA GLU A 107 -4.12 14.58 -0.44
C GLU A 107 -4.73 15.99 -0.32
N PHE A 108 -5.21 16.36 0.86
CA PHE A 108 -5.75 17.70 1.11
C PHE A 108 -4.66 18.75 1.37
N VAL A 109 -3.37 18.36 1.33
CA VAL A 109 -2.23 19.26 1.47
C VAL A 109 -1.62 19.51 0.08
N PRO A 110 -2.03 20.58 -0.63
CA PRO A 110 -1.63 20.86 -2.01
C PRO A 110 -0.14 21.19 -2.22
N SER A 111 0.67 21.21 -1.15
CA SER A 111 2.09 21.56 -1.19
C SER A 111 3.04 20.37 -1.34
N ILE A 112 2.55 19.13 -1.29
CA ILE A 112 3.38 17.94 -1.45
C ILE A 112 3.22 17.41 -2.86
N GLU A 113 4.24 17.61 -3.69
CA GLU A 113 4.30 16.97 -4.99
C GLU A 113 4.31 15.45 -4.81
N PRO A 114 3.45 14.71 -5.53
CA PRO A 114 3.49 13.26 -5.52
C PRO A 114 4.89 12.77 -5.92
N PRO A 115 5.47 11.76 -5.25
CA PRO A 115 6.76 11.19 -5.62
C PRO A 115 6.73 10.67 -7.07
N ALA A 116 7.90 10.55 -7.72
CA ALA A 116 8.01 10.20 -9.15
C ALA A 116 7.22 8.93 -9.56
N ASN A 117 7.11 7.95 -8.66
CA ASN A 117 6.27 6.76 -8.82
C ASN A 117 4.77 7.07 -9.05
N MET A 118 4.29 8.27 -8.76
CA MET A 118 2.91 8.74 -8.95
C MET A 118 2.78 9.75 -10.12
N ARG A 119 3.89 10.15 -10.77
CA ARG A 119 3.97 11.25 -11.75
C ARG A 119 4.13 10.82 -13.21
N GLU A 120 4.32 9.54 -13.52
CA GLU A 120 4.35 9.08 -14.93
C GLU A 120 2.98 9.16 -15.63
N VAL A 121 1.92 9.58 -14.92
CA VAL A 121 0.55 9.62 -15.44
C VAL A 121 0.33 10.65 -16.55
N ASP A 122 1.17 11.69 -16.67
CA ASP A 122 0.94 12.75 -17.66
C ASP A 122 1.70 12.60 -19.00
N ALA A 123 2.52 11.56 -19.20
CA ALA A 123 3.43 11.52 -20.36
C ALA A 123 3.09 10.51 -21.48
N GLY A 124 2.05 9.67 -21.34
CA GLY A 124 1.97 8.46 -22.19
C GLY A 124 0.66 8.09 -22.86
N TRP A 125 -0.49 8.69 -22.51
CA TRP A 125 -1.77 8.23 -23.07
C TRP A 125 -2.77 9.37 -23.26
N GLY A 126 -2.57 10.10 -24.34
CA GLY A 126 -3.44 11.20 -24.77
C GLY A 126 -2.94 12.00 -25.98
N ALA A 127 -1.68 11.78 -26.42
CA ALA A 127 -1.06 12.54 -27.50
C ALA A 127 -0.92 11.79 -28.84
N GLU A 128 -1.70 10.72 -29.07
CA GLU A 128 -1.55 9.93 -30.31
C GLU A 128 -2.89 9.45 -30.92
N GLN A 129 -3.99 10.15 -30.66
CA GLN A 129 -5.24 9.95 -31.39
C GLN A 129 -5.91 11.28 -31.75
N VAL A 130 -5.29 12.01 -32.68
CA VAL A 130 -5.97 12.89 -33.66
C VAL A 130 -5.22 12.82 -34.98
#